data_AF-A0A958FH04-F1
#
_entry.id   AF-A0A958FH04-F1
#
_cell.length_a   1.000
_cell.length_b   1.000
_cell.length_c   1.000
_cell.angle_alpha   90.00
_cell.angle_beta   90.00
_cell.angle_gamma   90.00
#
_symmetry.space_group_name_H-M   'P 1'
#
loop_
_entity.id
_entity.type
_entity.pdbx_description
1 polymer ?
#
loop_
_entity_poly.entity_id
_entity_poly.type
_entity_poly.pdbx_seq_one_letter_code
_entity_poly.pdbx_strand_id
1 'polypeptide(L)'
;MSQTAIYWLAFLAYSGLVVGMGFYVWWRRRHRKDAQDNRAYWAASKNLSGWASGLSISASMMSISWSCVYGVQLFYWHGIGGAWLLIIPWLITMGGFYWFAPLFRRLDAFSQPELLAKRFGPRSRQVLAPALIFVFIVWGGAEIYAAGITIAPFLGIPVPATLLLIALVVGAYSFTGGFEAVVSTDKIQFALVALFILIMAIVGLNAVAGMGAAGELLSVSRSAPKHAPGAPWYVSPGMAMIVMT
;
A
#
# COMPACT_ATOMS: atom_id res chain seq x y z
N MET A 1 18.54 -1.74 -26.32
CA MET A 1 17.30 -1.03 -25.91
C MET A 1 17.71 0.11 -24.98
N SER A 2 17.15 1.32 -25.12
CA SER A 2 17.43 2.40 -24.18
C SER A 2 16.89 2.05 -22.78
N GLN A 3 17.52 2.53 -21.71
CA GLN A 3 17.06 2.27 -20.33
C GLN A 3 15.61 2.72 -20.14
N THR A 4 15.25 3.88 -20.70
CA THR A 4 13.88 4.39 -20.73
C THR A 4 12.90 3.42 -21.38
N ALA A 5 13.28 2.75 -22.47
CA ALA A 5 12.41 1.76 -23.11
C ALA A 5 12.15 0.53 -22.20
N ILE A 6 13.13 0.12 -21.40
CA ILE A 6 12.96 -0.96 -20.42
C ILE A 6 11.96 -0.54 -19.34
N TYR A 7 12.05 0.69 -18.84
CA TYR A 7 11.11 1.21 -17.83
C TYR A 7 9.68 1.32 -18.38
N TRP A 8 9.51 1.79 -19.61
CA TRP A 8 8.21 1.81 -20.28
C TRP A 8 7.63 0.41 -20.47
N LEU A 9 8.44 -0.56 -20.91
CA LEU A 9 8.00 -1.94 -21.05
C LEU A 9 7.58 -2.55 -19.72
N ALA A 10 8.36 -2.34 -18.66
CA ALA A 10 8.01 -2.82 -17.32
C ALA A 10 6.70 -2.18 -16.81
N PHE A 11 6.56 -0.87 -16.98
CA PHE A 11 5.35 -0.13 -16.58
C PHE A 11 4.11 -0.62 -17.33
N LEU A 12 4.20 -0.76 -18.66
CA LEU A 12 3.09 -1.23 -19.50
C LEU A 12 2.75 -2.69 -19.22
N ALA A 13 3.75 -3.55 -19.01
CA ALA A 13 3.53 -4.95 -18.65
C ALA A 13 2.81 -5.09 -17.31
N TYR A 14 3.24 -4.35 -16.29
CA TYR A 14 2.57 -4.33 -14.99
C TYR A 14 1.15 -3.74 -15.08
N SER A 15 0.99 -2.60 -15.75
CA SER A 15 -0.32 -1.96 -15.93
C SER A 15 -1.29 -2.88 -16.68
N GLY A 16 -0.82 -3.52 -17.75
CA GLY A 16 -1.60 -4.50 -18.52
C GLY A 16 -1.99 -5.72 -17.69
N LEU A 17 -1.11 -6.20 -16.81
CA LEU A 17 -1.42 -7.30 -15.90
C LEU A 17 -2.54 -6.92 -14.92
N VAL A 18 -2.44 -5.76 -14.27
CA VAL A 18 -3.42 -5.31 -13.27
C VAL A 18 -4.78 -5.01 -13.92
N VAL A 19 -4.78 -4.28 -15.04
CA VAL A 19 -6.00 -4.00 -15.81
C VAL A 19 -6.61 -5.28 -16.37
N GLY A 20 -5.78 -6.18 -16.91
CA GLY A 20 -6.20 -7.49 -17.40
C GLY A 20 -6.83 -8.35 -16.31
N MET A 21 -6.29 -8.30 -15.08
CA MET A 21 -6.88 -8.99 -13.94
C MET A 21 -8.24 -8.38 -13.54
N GLY A 22 -8.34 -7.04 -13.54
CA GLY A 22 -9.61 -6.35 -13.33
C GLY A 22 -10.68 -6.77 -14.33
N PHE A 23 -10.32 -6.82 -15.61
CA PHE A 23 -11.19 -7.28 -16.68
C PHE A 23 -11.52 -8.78 -16.58
N TYR A 24 -10.58 -9.62 -16.23
CA TYR A 24 -10.79 -11.06 -16.01
C TYR A 24 -11.81 -11.32 -14.91
N VAL A 25 -11.68 -10.62 -13.76
CA VAL A 25 -12.63 -10.73 -12.65
C VAL A 25 -14.00 -10.20 -13.05
N TRP A 26 -14.06 -9.08 -13.78
CA TRP A 26 -15.31 -8.56 -14.33
C TRP A 26 -15.99 -9.55 -15.28
N TRP A 27 -15.25 -10.14 -16.22
CA TRP A 27 -15.76 -11.11 -17.17
C TRP A 27 -16.29 -12.37 -16.46
N ARG A 28 -15.52 -12.90 -15.49
CA ARG A 28 -15.94 -14.05 -14.67
C ARG A 28 -17.20 -13.75 -13.85
N ARG A 29 -17.34 -12.53 -13.32
CA ARG A 29 -18.51 -12.09 -12.56
C ARG A 29 -19.75 -11.99 -13.44
N ARG A 30 -19.62 -11.49 -14.67
CA ARG A 30 -20.73 -11.36 -15.63
C ARG A 30 -21.37 -12.71 -16.00
N HIS A 31 -20.60 -13.81 -15.87
CA HIS A 31 -21.07 -15.18 -16.06
C HIS A 31 -21.59 -15.87 -14.79
N ARG A 32 -21.63 -15.17 -13.65
CA ARG A 32 -22.29 -15.65 -12.41
C ARG A 32 -23.71 -15.10 -12.32
N LYS A 33 -24.66 -15.94 -11.88
CA LYS A 33 -26.08 -15.61 -11.73
C LYS A 33 -26.38 -14.47 -10.72
N ASP A 34 -25.42 -14.12 -9.87
CA ASP A 34 -25.54 -13.08 -8.83
C ASP A 34 -25.07 -11.67 -9.28
N ALA A 35 -24.86 -11.45 -10.59
CA ALA A 35 -24.27 -10.23 -11.14
C ALA A 35 -25.10 -8.94 -10.95
N GLN A 36 -26.36 -9.04 -10.48
CA GLN A 36 -27.27 -7.90 -10.32
C GLN A 36 -27.32 -7.32 -8.90
N ASP A 37 -26.66 -7.91 -7.91
CA ASP A 37 -26.71 -7.38 -6.55
C ASP A 37 -25.60 -6.36 -6.30
N ASN A 38 -25.95 -5.10 -6.00
CA ASN A 38 -24.98 -4.05 -5.61
C ASN A 38 -24.11 -4.50 -4.43
N ARG A 39 -24.64 -5.40 -3.58
CA ARG A 39 -23.87 -6.03 -2.51
C ARG A 39 -22.77 -6.95 -3.02
N ALA A 40 -22.90 -7.59 -4.18
CA ALA A 40 -21.85 -8.44 -4.73
C ALA A 40 -20.62 -7.64 -5.21
N TYR A 41 -20.83 -6.40 -5.68
CA TYR A 41 -19.75 -5.48 -6.07
C TYR A 41 -18.85 -5.14 -4.89
N TRP A 42 -19.47 -4.78 -3.75
CA TRP A 42 -18.76 -4.30 -2.56
C TRP A 42 -18.39 -5.42 -1.57
N ALA A 43 -19.22 -6.46 -1.43
CA ALA A 43 -19.06 -7.50 -0.41
C ALA A 43 -18.23 -8.72 -0.86
N ALA A 44 -17.77 -8.75 -2.12
CA ALA A 44 -17.07 -9.90 -2.73
C ALA A 44 -17.66 -11.24 -2.25
N SER A 45 -18.97 -11.38 -2.46
CA SER A 45 -19.77 -12.58 -2.19
C SER A 45 -19.42 -13.40 -0.93
N LYS A 46 -19.13 -12.82 0.26
CA LYS A 46 -18.89 -13.54 1.54
C LYS A 46 -17.92 -14.75 1.53
N ASN A 47 -17.27 -15.07 0.41
CA ASN A 47 -16.51 -16.30 0.13
C ASN A 47 -15.03 -16.01 -0.13
N LEU A 48 -14.56 -14.80 0.18
CA LEU A 48 -13.14 -14.52 0.22
C LEU A 48 -12.51 -15.33 1.34
N SER A 49 -11.53 -16.16 0.99
CA SER A 49 -10.79 -16.92 1.99
C SER A 49 -10.07 -15.97 2.96
N GLY A 50 -10.02 -16.33 4.24
CA GLY A 50 -9.43 -15.48 5.28
C GLY A 50 -7.98 -15.09 4.98
N TRP A 51 -7.20 -15.99 4.37
CA TRP A 51 -5.83 -15.71 3.95
C TRP A 51 -5.76 -14.67 2.82
N ALA A 52 -6.68 -14.71 1.86
CA ALA A 52 -6.70 -13.75 0.75
C ALA A 52 -7.09 -12.34 1.24
N SER A 53 -7.99 -12.27 2.22
CA SER A 53 -8.35 -11.02 2.88
C SER A 53 -7.18 -10.47 3.71
N GLY A 54 -6.46 -11.34 4.42
CA GLY A 54 -5.26 -10.96 5.17
C GLY A 54 -4.15 -10.43 4.26
N LEU A 55 -3.87 -11.08 3.14
CA LEU A 55 -2.89 -10.61 2.16
C LEU A 55 -3.28 -9.26 1.56
N SER A 56 -4.57 -9.05 1.27
CA SER A 56 -5.05 -7.76 0.76
C SER A 56 -4.90 -6.62 1.77
N ILE A 57 -5.21 -6.87 3.06
CA ILE A 57 -4.96 -5.90 4.14
C ILE A 57 -3.46 -5.58 4.23
N SER A 58 -2.60 -6.60 4.18
CA SER A 58 -1.15 -6.40 4.20
C SER A 58 -0.67 -5.60 2.99
N ALA A 59 -1.13 -5.92 1.78
CA ALA A 59 -0.78 -5.19 0.56
C ALA A 59 -1.23 -3.72 0.64
N SER A 60 -2.45 -3.48 1.11
CA SER A 60 -2.99 -2.12 1.29
C SER A 60 -2.20 -1.28 2.31
N MET A 61 -1.60 -1.94 3.31
CA MET A 61 -0.73 -1.28 4.29
C MET A 61 0.69 -1.02 3.75
N MET A 62 1.11 -1.73 2.69
CA MET A 62 2.38 -1.51 2.00
C MET A 62 2.24 -0.39 0.97
N SER A 63 1.89 0.81 1.43
CA SER A 63 1.86 2.00 0.58
C SER A 63 3.26 2.56 0.35
N ILE A 64 3.43 3.32 -0.73
CA ILE A 64 4.70 3.96 -1.07
C ILE A 64 5.10 4.92 0.06
N SER A 65 4.14 5.72 0.52
CA SER A 65 4.34 6.71 1.59
C SER A 65 4.73 6.06 2.92
N TRP A 66 4.08 4.96 3.30
CA TRP A 66 4.32 4.32 4.59
C TRP A 66 5.56 3.42 4.60
N SER A 67 5.71 2.53 3.62
CA SER A 67 6.77 1.52 3.64
C SER A 67 8.06 1.99 2.98
N CYS A 68 7.99 2.57 1.78
CA CYS A 68 9.17 2.93 1.01
C CYS A 68 9.79 4.25 1.48
N VAL A 69 8.96 5.19 1.91
CA VAL A 69 9.37 6.54 2.30
C VAL A 69 9.59 6.60 3.81
N TYR A 70 8.54 6.41 4.61
CA TYR A 70 8.62 6.52 6.07
C TYR A 70 9.39 5.35 6.71
N GLY A 71 9.09 4.11 6.31
CA GLY A 71 9.73 2.92 6.87
C GLY A 71 11.25 2.92 6.68
N VAL A 72 11.72 3.13 5.46
CA VAL A 72 13.16 3.25 5.15
C VAL A 72 13.80 4.37 5.96
N GLN A 73 13.11 5.50 6.12
CA GLN A 73 13.63 6.63 6.89
C GLN A 73 13.84 6.29 8.38
N LEU A 74 12.94 5.53 8.98
CA LEU A 74 13.07 5.08 10.37
C LEU A 74 14.31 4.21 10.56
N PHE A 75 14.62 3.33 9.61
CA PHE A 75 15.85 2.53 9.65
C PHE A 75 17.11 3.40 9.53
N TYR A 76 17.07 4.46 8.72
CA TYR A 76 18.18 5.42 8.65
C TYR A 76 18.39 6.23 9.92
N TRP A 77 17.33 6.56 10.68
CA TRP A 77 17.46 7.37 11.91
C TRP A 77 17.71 6.53 13.17
N HIS A 78 17.11 5.35 13.25
CA HIS A 78 17.07 4.55 14.46
C HIS A 78 17.73 3.17 14.30
N GLY A 79 18.34 2.88 13.15
CA GLY A 79 18.91 1.57 12.85
C GLY A 79 17.86 0.45 12.92
N ILE A 80 18.26 -0.74 13.38
CA ILE A 80 17.32 -1.84 13.63
C ILE A 80 16.26 -1.48 14.69
N GLY A 81 16.56 -0.55 15.60
CA GLY A 81 15.60 -0.07 16.60
C GLY A 81 14.34 0.55 15.97
N GLY A 82 14.47 1.16 14.78
CA GLY A 82 13.34 1.69 14.00
C GLY A 82 12.34 0.63 13.56
N ALA A 83 12.76 -0.65 13.44
CA ALA A 83 11.87 -1.75 13.11
C ALA A 83 10.74 -1.91 14.12
N TRP A 84 11.02 -1.68 15.41
CA TRP A 84 10.03 -1.82 16.47
C TRP A 84 8.89 -0.79 16.34
N LEU A 85 9.19 0.40 15.81
CA LEU A 85 8.19 1.44 15.54
C LEU A 85 7.22 1.05 14.41
N LEU A 86 7.61 0.10 13.55
CA LEU A 86 6.75 -0.46 12.51
C LEU A 86 6.04 -1.73 13.00
N ILE A 87 6.77 -2.63 13.68
CA ILE A 87 6.29 -3.95 14.06
C ILE A 87 5.27 -3.88 15.22
N ILE A 88 5.55 -3.09 16.26
CA ILE A 88 4.70 -3.06 17.47
C ILE A 88 3.28 -2.58 17.16
N PRO A 89 3.07 -1.43 16.47
CA PRO A 89 1.72 -1.00 16.12
C PRO A 89 0.97 -2.02 15.27
N TRP A 90 1.69 -2.72 14.38
CA TRP A 90 1.11 -3.74 13.52
C TRP A 90 0.63 -4.96 14.30
N LEU A 91 1.45 -5.46 15.25
CA LEU A 91 1.08 -6.56 16.13
C LEU A 91 -0.10 -6.19 17.04
N ILE A 92 -0.11 -4.97 17.60
CA ILE A 92 -1.23 -4.48 18.43
C ILE A 92 -2.51 -4.43 17.60
N THR A 93 -2.42 -3.92 16.37
CA THR A 93 -3.58 -3.80 15.46
C THR A 93 -4.13 -5.17 15.08
N MET A 94 -3.27 -6.13 14.74
CA MET A 94 -3.67 -7.51 14.49
C MET A 94 -4.31 -8.17 15.71
N GLY A 95 -3.71 -8.02 16.89
CA GLY A 95 -4.25 -8.55 18.14
C GLY A 95 -5.62 -7.95 18.45
N GLY A 96 -5.78 -6.64 18.24
CA GLY A 96 -7.05 -5.94 18.34
C GLY A 96 -8.09 -6.50 17.37
N PHE A 97 -7.74 -6.70 16.09
CA PHE A 97 -8.66 -7.32 15.14
C PHE A 97 -9.06 -8.73 15.53
N TYR A 98 -8.14 -9.55 16.03
CA TYR A 98 -8.46 -10.90 16.50
C TYR A 98 -9.47 -10.86 17.67
N TRP A 99 -9.24 -9.98 18.65
CA TRP A 99 -10.09 -9.84 19.82
C TRP A 99 -11.48 -9.26 19.52
N PHE A 100 -11.54 -8.24 18.66
CA PHE A 100 -12.78 -7.56 18.31
C PHE A 100 -13.51 -8.17 17.10
N ALA A 101 -12.88 -9.07 16.33
CA ALA A 101 -13.52 -9.80 15.23
C ALA A 101 -14.88 -10.42 15.60
N PRO A 102 -15.05 -11.17 16.71
CA PRO A 102 -16.36 -11.73 17.06
C PRO A 102 -17.41 -10.67 17.32
N LEU A 103 -17.04 -9.52 17.91
CA LEU A 103 -17.95 -8.40 18.12
C LEU A 103 -18.38 -7.77 16.79
N PHE A 104 -17.44 -7.53 15.89
CA PHE A 104 -17.72 -6.94 14.58
C PHE A 104 -18.58 -7.85 13.70
N ARG A 105 -18.36 -9.17 13.75
CA ARG A 105 -19.17 -10.15 13.03
C ARG A 105 -20.63 -10.21 13.50
N ARG A 106 -20.91 -9.90 14.77
CA ARG A 106 -22.29 -9.86 15.30
C ARG A 106 -23.09 -8.65 14.83
N LEU A 107 -22.42 -7.54 14.53
CA LEU A 107 -23.09 -6.31 14.10
C LEU A 107 -23.56 -6.38 12.64
N ASP A 108 -23.07 -7.34 11.83
CA ASP A 108 -23.39 -7.53 10.41
C ASP A 108 -23.45 -6.20 9.63
N ALA A 109 -22.47 -5.33 9.88
CA ALA A 109 -22.36 -4.03 9.23
C ALA A 109 -21.54 -4.15 7.96
N PHE A 110 -21.97 -3.47 6.90
CA PHE A 110 -21.28 -3.51 5.62
C PHE A 110 -20.12 -2.50 5.55
N SER A 111 -20.29 -1.33 6.17
CA SER A 111 -19.31 -0.24 6.14
C SER A 111 -18.82 0.17 7.53
N GLN A 112 -17.64 0.79 7.63
CA GLN A 112 -17.11 1.30 8.90
C GLN A 112 -18.06 2.31 9.58
N PRO A 113 -18.66 3.30 8.88
CA PRO A 113 -19.67 4.17 9.48
C PRO A 113 -20.91 3.43 9.97
N GLU A 114 -21.36 2.41 9.26
CA GLU A 114 -22.51 1.60 9.66
C GLU A 114 -22.22 0.76 10.90
N LEU A 115 -21.01 0.23 11.03
CA LEU A 115 -20.55 -0.50 12.21
C LEU A 115 -20.67 0.36 13.46
N LEU A 116 -20.22 1.63 13.37
CA LEU A 116 -20.34 2.59 14.46
C LEU A 116 -21.78 3.06 14.66
N ALA A 117 -22.59 3.12 13.60
CA ALA A 117 -24.01 3.44 13.69
C ALA A 117 -24.78 2.41 14.51
N LYS A 118 -24.51 1.12 14.28
CA LYS A 118 -25.17 0.02 14.99
C LYS A 118 -24.79 -0.04 16.48
N ARG A 119 -23.62 0.49 16.85
CA ARG A 119 -23.14 0.53 18.24
C ARG A 119 -23.50 1.81 18.99
N PHE A 120 -23.41 2.97 18.33
CA PHE A 120 -23.53 4.30 18.97
C PHE A 120 -24.70 5.14 18.45
N GLY A 121 -25.51 4.59 17.54
CA GLY A 121 -26.68 5.24 16.97
C GLY A 121 -26.42 6.03 15.67
N PRO A 122 -27.48 6.52 14.99
CA PRO A 122 -27.38 7.08 13.63
C PRO A 122 -26.51 8.34 13.50
N ARG A 123 -26.38 9.12 14.58
CA ARG A 123 -25.55 10.34 14.60
C ARG A 123 -24.07 10.04 14.34
N SER A 124 -23.56 8.89 14.81
CA SER A 124 -22.15 8.51 14.58
C SER A 124 -21.87 8.31 13.09
N ARG A 125 -22.81 7.74 12.32
CA ARG A 125 -22.71 7.60 10.86
C ARG A 125 -22.63 8.95 10.15
N GLN A 126 -23.47 9.89 10.56
CA GLN A 126 -23.56 11.22 9.93
C GLN A 126 -22.25 12.01 10.08
N VAL A 127 -21.54 11.81 11.19
CA VAL A 127 -20.23 12.45 11.43
C VAL A 127 -19.10 11.65 10.78
N LEU A 128 -19.10 10.32 10.92
CA LEU A 128 -17.97 9.49 10.50
C LEU A 128 -17.90 9.29 8.99
N ALA A 129 -19.04 9.15 8.31
CA ALA A 129 -19.05 8.93 6.86
C ALA A 129 -18.34 10.06 6.07
N PRO A 130 -18.68 11.36 6.25
CA PRO A 130 -17.98 12.43 5.53
C PRO A 130 -16.51 12.55 5.96
N ALA A 131 -16.20 12.34 7.25
CA ALA A 131 -14.82 12.37 7.74
C ALA A 131 -13.95 11.29 7.07
N LEU A 132 -14.46 10.05 6.98
CA LEU A 132 -13.74 8.97 6.31
C LEU A 132 -13.61 9.20 4.80
N ILE A 133 -14.67 9.69 4.14
CA ILE A 133 -14.60 10.04 2.72
C ILE A 133 -13.49 11.06 2.48
N PHE A 134 -13.44 12.12 3.29
CA PHE A 134 -12.39 13.13 3.19
C PHE A 134 -10.99 12.53 3.38
N VAL A 135 -10.80 11.74 4.45
CA VAL A 135 -9.51 11.09 4.74
C VAL A 135 -9.06 10.17 3.60
N PHE A 136 -9.96 9.34 3.05
CA PHE A 136 -9.61 8.42 1.96
C PHE A 136 -9.36 9.14 0.63
N ILE A 137 -10.02 10.27 0.34
CA ILE A 137 -9.74 11.08 -0.84
C ILE A 137 -8.36 11.72 -0.74
N VAL A 138 -8.06 12.34 0.41
CA VAL A 138 -6.75 12.97 0.65
C VAL A 138 -5.64 11.92 0.60
N TRP A 139 -5.84 10.80 1.28
CA TRP A 139 -4.86 9.72 1.30
C TRP A 139 -4.63 9.11 -0.09
N GLY A 140 -5.70 8.81 -0.84
CA GLY A 140 -5.57 8.29 -2.20
C GLY A 140 -4.89 9.27 -3.16
N GLY A 141 -5.18 10.57 -3.03
CA GLY A 141 -4.50 11.62 -3.78
C GLY A 141 -3.01 11.72 -3.46
N ALA A 142 -2.65 11.65 -2.17
CA ALA A 142 -1.26 11.64 -1.72
C ALA A 142 -0.48 10.43 -2.25
N GLU A 143 -1.10 9.24 -2.27
CA GLU A 143 -0.46 8.03 -2.84
C GLU A 143 -0.23 8.14 -4.34
N ILE A 144 -1.21 8.66 -5.10
CA ILE A 144 -1.03 8.91 -6.55
C ILE A 144 0.08 9.92 -6.78
N TYR A 145 0.12 10.98 -5.96
CA TYR A 145 1.17 12.00 -6.02
C TYR A 145 2.56 11.41 -5.76
N ALA A 146 2.72 10.68 -4.65
CA ALA A 146 3.96 10.02 -4.28
C ALA A 146 4.43 9.02 -5.35
N ALA A 147 3.51 8.25 -5.93
CA ALA A 147 3.81 7.35 -7.04
C ALA A 147 4.27 8.13 -8.30
N GLY A 148 3.58 9.22 -8.63
CA GLY A 148 3.87 10.04 -9.80
C GLY A 148 5.26 10.66 -9.76
N ILE A 149 5.63 11.30 -8.65
CA ILE A 149 6.96 11.92 -8.50
C ILE A 149 8.08 10.87 -8.46
N THR A 150 7.80 9.67 -7.96
CA THR A 150 8.78 8.56 -7.92
C THR A 150 9.00 7.98 -9.31
N ILE A 151 7.95 7.82 -10.12
CA ILE A 151 8.01 7.14 -11.42
C ILE A 151 8.40 8.09 -12.58
N ALA A 152 8.04 9.37 -12.50
CA ALA A 152 8.27 10.35 -13.57
C ALA A 152 9.72 10.39 -14.09
N PRO A 153 10.76 10.37 -13.24
CA PRO A 153 12.16 10.38 -13.70
C PRO A 153 12.53 9.15 -14.55
N PHE A 154 11.96 7.99 -14.26
CA PHE A 154 12.25 6.75 -14.99
C PHE A 154 11.57 6.71 -16.36
N LEU A 155 10.34 7.23 -16.44
CA LEU A 155 9.59 7.28 -17.72
C LEU A 155 10.03 8.45 -18.62
N GLY A 156 10.72 9.45 -18.07
CA GLY A 156 11.21 10.61 -18.82
C GLY A 156 10.09 11.57 -19.24
N ILE A 157 8.97 11.58 -18.50
CA ILE A 157 7.81 12.44 -18.76
C ILE A 157 7.56 13.38 -17.57
N PRO A 158 6.92 14.54 -17.78
CA PRO A 158 6.65 15.49 -16.69
C PRO A 158 5.68 14.91 -15.66
N VAL A 159 5.87 15.27 -14.38
CA VAL A 159 5.07 14.76 -13.25
C VAL A 159 3.55 14.82 -13.50
N PRO A 160 2.95 15.93 -13.98
CA PRO A 160 1.52 15.97 -14.23
C PRO A 160 1.02 14.89 -15.21
N ALA A 161 1.82 14.56 -16.23
CA ALA A 161 1.48 13.49 -17.17
C ALA A 161 1.56 12.11 -16.51
N THR A 162 2.54 11.88 -15.64
CA THR A 162 2.67 10.65 -14.87
C THR A 162 1.50 10.47 -13.90
N LEU A 163 1.05 11.54 -13.23
CA LEU A 163 -0.10 11.49 -12.32
C LEU A 163 -1.38 11.07 -13.06
N LEU A 164 -1.64 11.68 -14.22
CA LEU A 164 -2.79 11.31 -15.05
C LEU A 164 -2.69 9.86 -15.51
N LEU A 165 -1.51 9.40 -15.92
CA LEU A 165 -1.30 8.03 -16.34
C LEU A 165 -1.59 7.02 -15.22
N ILE A 166 -1.07 7.25 -14.02
CA ILE A 166 -1.31 6.40 -12.85
C ILE A 166 -2.79 6.41 -12.46
N ALA A 167 -3.41 7.60 -12.40
CA ALA A 167 -4.83 7.74 -12.08
C ALA A 167 -5.73 7.01 -13.08
N LEU A 168 -5.40 7.05 -14.38
CA LEU A 168 -6.15 6.33 -15.42
C LEU A 168 -6.01 4.81 -15.26
N VAL A 169 -4.81 4.30 -15.03
CA VAL A 169 -4.59 2.85 -14.83
C VAL A 169 -5.33 2.38 -13.57
N VAL A 170 -5.17 3.09 -12.45
CA VAL A 170 -5.80 2.77 -11.18
C VAL A 170 -7.32 2.83 -11.27
N GLY A 171 -7.85 3.90 -11.87
CA GLY A 171 -9.28 4.04 -12.13
C GLY A 171 -9.81 2.90 -13.01
N ALA A 172 -9.13 2.57 -14.10
CA ALA A 172 -9.59 1.55 -15.05
C ALA A 172 -9.81 0.18 -14.39
N TYR A 173 -8.86 -0.33 -13.60
CA TYR A 173 -9.04 -1.64 -12.96
C TYR A 173 -9.97 -1.59 -11.74
N SER A 174 -9.98 -0.46 -11.00
CA SER A 174 -10.81 -0.31 -9.80
C SER A 174 -12.30 -0.22 -10.13
N PHE A 175 -12.66 0.54 -11.17
CA PHE A 175 -14.06 0.69 -11.60
C PHE A 175 -14.61 -0.55 -12.30
N THR A 176 -13.78 -1.27 -13.06
CA THR A 176 -14.25 -2.42 -13.84
C THR A 176 -14.48 -3.66 -12.98
N GLY A 177 -13.60 -3.95 -12.02
CA GLY A 177 -13.60 -5.23 -11.33
C GLY A 177 -14.29 -5.27 -9.96
N GLY A 178 -14.48 -4.14 -9.29
CA GLY A 178 -15.02 -4.06 -7.92
C GLY A 178 -14.09 -4.67 -6.86
N PHE A 179 -14.58 -4.87 -5.62
CA PHE A 179 -13.72 -5.21 -4.48
C PHE A 179 -12.94 -6.54 -4.65
N GLU A 180 -13.53 -7.56 -5.29
CA GLU A 180 -12.83 -8.83 -5.55
C GLU A 180 -11.67 -8.69 -6.54
N ALA A 181 -11.76 -7.76 -7.49
CA ALA A 181 -10.65 -7.48 -8.39
C ALA A 181 -9.51 -6.80 -7.65
N VAL A 182 -9.82 -5.84 -6.78
CA VAL A 182 -8.83 -5.19 -5.91
C VAL A 182 -8.11 -6.23 -5.04
N VAL A 183 -8.85 -7.08 -4.33
CA VAL A 183 -8.26 -8.18 -3.53
C VAL A 183 -7.42 -9.14 -4.40
N SER A 184 -7.81 -9.33 -5.65
CA SER A 184 -7.06 -10.19 -6.59
C SER A 184 -5.76 -9.56 -7.04
N THR A 185 -5.76 -8.27 -7.36
CA THR A 185 -4.56 -7.52 -7.73
C THR A 185 -3.62 -7.34 -6.53
N ASP A 186 -4.16 -7.15 -5.33
CA ASP A 186 -3.40 -7.00 -4.09
C ASP A 186 -2.52 -8.22 -3.79
N LYS A 187 -3.01 -9.45 -4.06
CA LYS A 187 -2.22 -10.67 -3.89
C LYS A 187 -0.97 -10.67 -4.76
N ILE A 188 -1.10 -10.18 -5.99
CA ILE A 188 0.01 -10.10 -6.94
C ILE A 188 0.99 -9.00 -6.48
N GLN A 189 0.46 -7.84 -6.09
CA GLN A 189 1.27 -6.73 -5.57
C GLN A 189 2.07 -7.15 -4.33
N PHE A 190 1.42 -7.83 -3.38
CA PHE A 190 2.10 -8.35 -2.19
C PHE A 190 3.26 -9.28 -2.56
N ALA A 191 3.05 -10.23 -3.47
CA ALA A 191 4.10 -11.15 -3.90
C ALA A 191 5.25 -10.42 -4.60
N LEU A 192 4.96 -9.45 -5.46
CA LEU A 192 5.95 -8.64 -6.17
C LEU A 192 6.79 -7.80 -5.20
N VAL A 193 6.15 -7.12 -4.24
CA VAL A 193 6.85 -6.30 -3.24
C VAL A 193 7.68 -7.18 -2.30
N ALA A 194 7.16 -8.33 -1.86
CA ALA A 194 7.93 -9.26 -1.03
C ALA A 194 9.19 -9.76 -1.75
N LEU A 195 9.07 -10.12 -3.04
CA LEU A 195 10.21 -10.52 -3.86
C LEU A 195 11.20 -9.37 -4.05
N PHE A 196 10.71 -8.16 -4.32
CA PHE A 196 11.54 -6.96 -4.45
C PHE A 196 12.36 -6.69 -3.19
N ILE A 197 11.73 -6.75 -2.01
CA ILE A 197 12.41 -6.56 -0.72
C ILE A 197 13.49 -7.62 -0.52
N LEU A 198 13.20 -8.89 -0.82
CA LEU A 198 14.18 -9.98 -0.70
C LEU A 198 15.39 -9.76 -1.62
N ILE A 199 15.15 -9.43 -2.89
CA ILE A 199 16.22 -9.16 -3.86
C ILE A 199 17.07 -7.98 -3.39
N MET A 200 16.43 -6.88 -2.98
CA MET A 200 17.14 -5.70 -2.48
C MET A 200 17.95 -5.98 -1.22
N ALA A 201 17.45 -6.82 -0.32
CA ALA A 201 18.20 -7.24 0.86
C ALA A 201 19.47 -8.03 0.48
N ILE A 202 19.36 -8.98 -0.46
CA ILE A 202 20.50 -9.78 -0.93
C ILE A 202 21.53 -8.89 -1.64
N VAL A 203 21.07 -8.02 -2.55
CA VAL A 203 21.96 -7.09 -3.27
C VAL A 203 22.67 -6.14 -2.30
N GLY A 204 21.94 -5.60 -1.32
CA GLY A 204 22.50 -4.74 -0.28
C GLY A 204 23.56 -5.44 0.57
N LEU A 205 23.29 -6.68 1.00
CA LEU A 205 24.25 -7.48 1.77
C LEU A 205 25.51 -7.80 0.96
N ASN A 206 25.36 -8.17 -0.32
CA ASN A 206 26.49 -8.45 -1.19
C ASN A 206 27.34 -7.20 -1.47
N ALA A 207 26.71 -6.05 -1.67
CA ALA A 207 27.41 -4.78 -1.87
C ALA A 207 28.29 -4.45 -0.65
N VAL A 208 27.78 -4.66 0.56
CA VAL A 208 28.54 -4.41 1.80
C VAL A 208 29.62 -5.46 2.04
N ALA A 209 29.33 -6.73 1.77
CA ALA A 209 30.32 -7.80 1.86
C ALA A 209 31.50 -7.57 0.91
N GLY A 210 31.23 -7.09 -0.32
CA GLY A 210 32.26 -6.74 -1.30
C GLY A 210 33.15 -5.57 -0.88
N MET A 211 32.68 -4.70 0.03
CA MET A 211 33.46 -3.62 0.62
C MET A 211 34.25 -4.06 1.87
N GLY A 212 34.18 -5.33 2.27
CA GLY A 212 34.81 -5.84 3.51
C GLY A 212 34.17 -5.32 4.81
N ALA A 213 33.04 -4.61 4.72
CA ALA A 213 32.41 -3.88 5.82
C ALA A 213 31.25 -4.66 6.48
N ALA A 214 31.16 -5.98 6.30
CA ALA A 214 30.08 -6.79 6.87
C ALA A 214 30.04 -6.74 8.41
N GLY A 215 31.21 -6.67 9.06
CA GLY A 215 31.33 -6.46 10.51
C GLY A 215 30.94 -5.05 10.97
N GLU A 216 31.17 -4.04 10.12
CA GLU A 216 30.75 -2.66 10.36
C GLU A 216 29.25 -2.46 10.18
N LEU A 217 28.58 -3.26 9.34
CA LEU A 217 27.12 -3.14 9.17
C LEU A 217 26.37 -3.43 10.47
N LEU A 218 26.82 -4.44 11.23
CA LEU A 218 26.28 -4.76 12.55
C LEU A 218 26.62 -3.70 13.60
N SER A 219 27.78 -3.03 13.50
CA SER A 219 28.16 -1.94 14.41
C SER A 219 27.40 -0.64 14.09
N VAL A 220 27.31 -0.24 12.82
CA VAL A 220 26.56 0.91 12.31
C VAL A 220 25.05 0.72 12.52
N SER A 221 24.53 -0.49 12.36
CA SER A 221 23.13 -0.79 12.65
C SER A 221 22.80 -0.70 14.15
N ARG A 222 23.78 -0.96 15.03
CA ARG A 222 23.66 -0.78 16.48
C ARG A 222 23.88 0.67 16.91
N SER A 223 24.75 1.41 16.24
CA SER A 223 24.93 2.85 16.46
C SER A 223 24.06 3.61 15.46
N ALA A 224 22.79 3.82 15.81
CA ALA A 224 21.89 4.70 15.08
C ALA A 224 22.63 5.94 14.55
N PRO A 225 22.50 6.31 13.26
CA PRO A 225 22.94 7.62 12.80
C PRO A 225 22.14 8.64 13.59
N LYS A 226 22.72 9.10 14.70
CA LYS A 226 22.19 10.22 15.48
C LYS A 226 22.07 11.33 14.46
N HIS A 227 20.85 11.80 14.23
CA HIS A 227 20.57 12.98 13.44
C HIS A 227 21.73 13.96 13.66
N ALA A 228 22.52 14.24 12.61
CA ALA A 228 23.71 15.05 12.80
C ALA A 228 23.26 16.36 13.49
N PRO A 229 23.87 16.79 14.60
CA PRO A 229 23.43 17.98 15.31
C PRO A 229 23.40 19.17 14.35
N GLY A 230 22.21 19.68 14.02
CA GLY A 230 22.02 20.77 13.05
C GLY A 230 21.61 20.37 11.63
N ALA A 231 21.51 19.08 11.30
CA ALA A 231 20.82 18.66 10.08
C ALA A 231 19.32 19.03 10.22
N PRO A 232 18.74 19.81 9.28
CA PRO A 232 17.34 20.12 9.37
C PRO A 232 16.52 18.82 9.26
N TRP A 233 15.53 18.68 10.11
CA TRP A 233 14.67 17.50 10.21
C TRP A 233 14.00 17.10 8.88
N TYR A 234 13.97 18.01 7.89
CA TYR A 234 13.37 17.85 6.57
C TYR A 234 14.32 17.37 5.45
N VAL A 235 15.64 17.25 5.68
CA VAL A 235 16.62 16.91 4.61
C VAL A 235 16.69 15.40 4.31
N SER A 236 15.76 14.62 4.87
CA SER A 236 15.60 13.22 4.54
C SER A 236 14.76 13.08 3.25
N PRO A 237 15.12 12.18 2.30
CA PRO A 237 14.28 11.89 1.13
C PRO A 237 12.86 11.47 1.52
N GLY A 238 12.71 10.83 2.69
CA GLY A 238 11.43 10.44 3.27
C GLY A 238 10.55 11.63 3.67
N MET A 239 11.14 12.61 4.36
CA MET A 239 10.45 13.82 4.81
C MET A 239 10.16 14.80 3.67
N ALA A 240 11.02 14.91 2.66
CA ALA A 240 10.73 15.72 1.48
C ALA A 240 9.45 15.27 0.77
N MET A 241 9.17 13.96 0.79
CA MET A 241 7.94 13.39 0.27
C MET A 241 6.74 13.62 1.22
N ILE A 242 6.93 13.47 2.54
CA ILE A 242 5.88 13.67 3.56
C ILE A 242 5.48 15.14 3.73
N VAL A 243 6.41 16.08 3.61
CA VAL A 243 6.15 17.54 3.68
C VAL A 243 5.48 18.04 2.38
N MET A 244 5.61 17.29 1.29
CA MET A 244 4.95 17.55 0.01
C MET A 244 3.58 16.84 -0.14
N THR A 245 3.15 16.06 0.86
CA THR A 245 1.80 15.46 0.95
C THR A 245 0.97 16.16 2.01
#